data_AF-A0A6G8JGS0-F1
#
_entry.id   AF-A0A6G8JGS0-F1
#
_cell.length_a   1.000
_cell.length_b   1.000
_cell.length_c   1.000
_cell.angle_alpha   90.00
_cell.angle_beta   90.00
_cell.angle_gamma   90.00
#
_symmetry.space_group_name_H-M   'P 1'
#
loop_
_entity.id
_entity.type
_entity.pdbx_description
1 polymer ?
#
loop_
_entity_poly.entity_id
_entity_poly.type
_entity_poly.pdbx_seq_one_letter_code
_entity_poly.pdbx_strand_id
1 'polypeptide(L)'
;MTLRDKLLSNKPALREININGEKYFLRDLTVGETNKQIFGQRQHLIQLAQTQGIELNFEDEDELQATLRNVYDPYSLPRAIATRLCDEDGNNLFNPESEDDLIAISKLDGSVFEAFSAAVAAGEPKNLASEESSN
;
A
#
# COMPACT_ATOMS: atom_id res chain seq x y z
N MET A 1 23.10 18.68 17.05
CA MET A 1 21.93 17.98 16.48
C MET A 1 20.66 18.63 17.04
N THR A 2 19.83 19.21 16.19
CA THR A 2 18.61 19.92 16.59
C THR A 2 17.43 18.96 16.77
N LEU A 3 16.32 19.42 17.37
CA LEU A 3 15.06 18.63 17.40
C LEU A 3 14.57 18.28 15.99
N ARG A 4 14.78 19.20 15.03
CA ARG A 4 14.48 18.96 13.61
C ARG A 4 15.30 17.80 13.07
N ASP A 5 16.61 17.76 13.32
CA ASP A 5 17.47 16.69 12.81
C ASP A 5 17.11 15.33 13.42
N LYS A 6 16.71 15.30 14.70
CA LYS A 6 16.20 14.08 15.35
C LYS A 6 14.91 13.59 14.69
N LEU A 7 13.96 14.48 14.42
CA LEU A 7 12.71 14.10 13.77
C LEU A 7 12.95 13.57 12.34
N LEU A 8 13.78 14.25 11.57
CA LEU A 8 14.10 13.84 10.19
C LEU A 8 14.93 12.55 10.11
N SER A 9 15.55 12.11 11.20
CA SER A 9 16.24 10.82 11.28
C SER A 9 15.31 9.63 11.51
N ASN A 10 14.02 9.88 11.79
CA ASN A 10 13.02 8.83 12.00
C ASN A 10 12.66 8.20 10.64
N LYS A 11 13.24 7.03 10.38
CA LYS A 11 12.97 6.23 9.18
C LYS A 11 11.82 5.24 9.46
N PRO A 12 11.11 4.77 8.43
CA PRO A 12 10.13 3.72 8.59
C PRO A 12 10.71 2.49 9.29
N ALA A 13 9.94 1.87 10.18
CA ALA A 13 10.36 0.64 10.83
C ALA A 13 10.40 -0.50 9.81
N LEU A 14 11.36 -1.41 9.98
CA LEU A 14 11.55 -2.59 9.13
C LEU A 14 11.15 -3.84 9.91
N ARG A 15 10.52 -4.79 9.22
CA ARG A 15 10.10 -6.08 9.75
C ARG A 15 10.56 -7.19 8.81
N GLU A 16 11.24 -8.18 9.36
CA GLU A 16 11.67 -9.34 8.59
C GLU A 16 10.47 -10.17 8.14
N ILE A 17 10.53 -10.67 6.91
CA ILE A 17 9.58 -11.60 6.32
C ILE A 17 10.37 -12.68 5.58
N ASN A 18 9.91 -13.94 5.68
CA ASN A 18 10.43 -15.02 4.85
C ASN A 18 9.46 -15.28 3.70
N ILE A 19 9.97 -15.27 2.46
CA ILE A 19 9.20 -15.57 1.26
C ILE A 19 9.97 -16.66 0.52
N ASN A 20 9.34 -17.85 0.37
CA ASN A 20 9.92 -18.99 -0.33
C ASN A 20 11.31 -19.43 0.18
N GLY A 21 11.56 -19.28 1.49
CA GLY A 21 12.83 -19.64 2.12
C GLY A 21 13.84 -18.50 2.19
N GLU A 22 13.65 -17.42 1.42
CA GLU A 22 14.53 -16.26 1.39
C GLU A 22 14.06 -15.15 2.34
N LYS A 23 15.02 -14.40 2.88
CA LYS A 23 14.75 -13.29 3.82
C LYS A 23 14.56 -11.99 3.04
N TYR A 24 13.47 -11.31 3.32
CA TYR A 24 13.16 -9.96 2.85
C TYR A 24 12.70 -9.09 4.03
N PHE A 25 12.43 -7.81 3.75
CA PHE A 25 11.93 -6.87 4.74
C PHE A 25 10.66 -6.19 4.25
N LEU A 26 9.74 -5.94 5.18
CA LEU A 26 8.63 -5.02 5.00
C LEU A 26 8.90 -3.76 5.80
N ARG A 27 8.78 -2.62 5.14
CA ARG A 27 8.81 -1.33 5.83
C ARG A 27 7.41 -0.78 6.06
N ASP A 28 7.29 0.01 7.12
CA ASP A 28 6.12 0.85 7.31
C ASP A 28 6.04 1.97 6.26
N LEU A 29 4.87 2.57 6.15
CA LEU A 29 4.65 3.67 5.22
C LEU A 29 5.34 4.94 5.70
N THR A 30 5.91 5.69 4.76
CA THR A 30 6.32 7.07 5.00
C THR A 30 5.09 7.98 5.19
N VAL A 31 5.32 9.19 5.67
CA VAL A 31 4.27 10.23 5.75
C VAL A 31 3.65 10.51 4.38
N GLY A 32 4.48 10.58 3.32
CA GLY A 32 4.01 10.83 1.96
C GLY A 32 3.13 9.71 1.41
N GLU A 33 3.51 8.46 1.65
CA GLU A 33 2.73 7.30 1.21
C GLU A 33 1.44 7.14 2.01
N THR A 34 1.49 7.42 3.32
CA THR A 34 0.30 7.47 4.16
C THR A 34 -0.68 8.53 3.64
N ASN A 35 -0.18 9.72 3.30
CA ASN A 35 -0.98 10.77 2.68
C ASN A 35 -1.58 10.33 1.34
N LYS A 36 -0.81 9.67 0.48
CA LYS A 36 -1.30 9.13 -0.79
C LYS A 36 -2.37 8.06 -0.58
N GLN A 37 -2.21 7.18 0.41
CA GLN A 37 -3.20 6.15 0.72
C GLN A 37 -4.53 6.75 1.22
N ILE A 38 -4.47 7.79 2.07
CA ILE A 38 -5.67 8.41 2.63
C ILE A 38 -6.38 9.32 1.60
N PHE A 39 -5.62 10.13 0.85
CA PHE A 39 -6.19 11.22 0.05
C PHE A 39 -6.00 11.05 -1.47
N GLY A 40 -5.08 10.19 -1.91
CA GLY A 40 -4.73 10.01 -3.32
C GLY A 40 -5.58 8.99 -4.07
N GLN A 41 -6.31 8.12 -3.35
CA GLN A 41 -7.07 7.02 -3.97
C GLN A 41 -8.10 7.52 -4.99
N ARG A 42 -8.84 8.58 -4.65
CA ARG A 42 -9.87 9.14 -5.55
C ARG A 42 -9.27 9.62 -6.88
N GLN A 43 -8.17 10.37 -6.82
CA GLN A 43 -7.50 10.88 -8.02
C GLN A 43 -6.95 9.74 -8.88
N HIS A 44 -6.38 8.72 -8.24
CA HIS A 44 -5.90 7.52 -8.92
C HIS A 44 -7.02 6.78 -9.67
N LEU A 45 -8.18 6.59 -9.02
CA LEU A 45 -9.34 5.95 -9.66
C LEU A 45 -9.88 6.78 -10.84
N ILE A 46 -9.88 8.10 -10.74
CA ILE A 46 -10.26 9.00 -11.85
C ILE A 46 -9.33 8.79 -13.06
N GLN A 47 -8.02 8.73 -12.82
CA GLN A 47 -7.03 8.51 -13.89
C GLN A 47 -7.19 7.12 -14.53
N LEU A 48 -7.46 6.09 -13.73
CA LEU A 48 -7.73 4.74 -14.23
C LEU A 48 -9.00 4.69 -15.06
N ALA A 49 -10.09 5.28 -14.59
CA ALA A 49 -11.35 5.35 -15.31
C ALA A 49 -11.17 6.02 -16.69
N GLN A 50 -10.49 7.17 -16.73
CA GLN A 50 -10.19 7.88 -17.98
C GLN A 50 -9.35 7.03 -18.93
N THR A 51 -8.34 6.31 -18.43
CA THR A 51 -7.49 5.41 -19.22
C THR A 51 -8.28 4.23 -19.78
N GLN A 52 -9.28 3.75 -19.04
CA GLN A 52 -10.19 2.68 -19.45
C GLN A 52 -11.32 3.16 -20.36
N GLY A 53 -11.40 4.47 -20.65
CA GLY A 53 -12.48 5.06 -21.45
C GLY A 53 -13.83 5.10 -20.74
N ILE A 54 -13.84 5.04 -19.40
CA ILE A 54 -15.04 5.18 -18.58
C ILE A 54 -15.39 6.67 -18.47
N GLU A 55 -16.62 7.02 -18.84
CA GLU A 55 -17.13 8.37 -18.71
C GLU A 55 -17.37 8.72 -17.23
N LEU A 56 -16.93 9.91 -16.83
CA LEU A 56 -17.04 10.40 -15.45
C LEU A 56 -17.91 11.65 -15.43
N ASN A 57 -19.03 11.58 -14.72
CA ASN A 57 -19.86 12.75 -14.46
C ASN A 57 -19.29 13.53 -13.27
N PHE A 58 -18.66 14.68 -13.51
CA PHE A 58 -18.13 15.52 -12.42
C PHE A 58 -19.15 16.51 -11.83
N GLU A 59 -20.35 16.60 -12.42
CA GLU A 59 -21.42 17.48 -11.97
C GLU A 59 -22.34 16.78 -10.94
N ASP A 60 -22.33 15.44 -10.90
CA ASP A 60 -23.04 14.62 -9.93
C ASP A 60 -22.05 13.78 -9.10
N GLU A 61 -21.87 14.16 -7.83
CA GLU A 61 -20.93 13.50 -6.92
C GLU A 61 -21.34 12.06 -6.57
N ASP A 62 -22.64 11.78 -6.47
CA ASP A 62 -23.13 10.44 -6.12
C ASP A 62 -22.92 9.48 -7.30
N GLU A 63 -23.19 9.93 -8.53
CA GLU A 63 -22.92 9.18 -9.76
C GLU A 63 -21.41 8.96 -9.97
N LEU A 64 -20.60 10.00 -9.72
CA LEU A 64 -19.14 9.91 -9.78
C LEU A 64 -18.62 8.86 -8.81
N GLN A 65 -19.07 8.92 -7.54
CA GLN A 65 -18.63 7.97 -6.53
C GLN A 65 -19.07 6.54 -6.87
N ALA A 66 -20.28 6.35 -7.37
CA ALA A 66 -20.77 5.04 -7.80
C ALA A 66 -19.92 4.47 -8.95
N THR A 67 -19.56 5.31 -9.93
CA THR A 67 -18.69 4.92 -11.04
C THR A 67 -17.30 4.55 -10.54
N LEU A 68 -16.66 5.40 -9.73
CA LEU A 68 -15.32 5.17 -9.22
C LEU A 68 -15.19 3.90 -8.37
N ARG A 69 -16.25 3.49 -7.65
CA ARG A 69 -16.27 2.23 -6.88
C ARG A 69 -16.14 0.98 -7.76
N ASN A 70 -16.53 1.07 -9.03
CA ASN A 70 -16.49 -0.05 -9.97
C ASN A 70 -15.24 -0.02 -10.87
N VAL A 71 -14.40 1.01 -10.74
CA VAL A 71 -13.16 1.11 -11.51
C VAL A 71 -12.19 0.03 -11.02
N TYR A 72 -11.78 -0.83 -11.95
CA TYR A 72 -10.82 -1.89 -11.67
C TYR A 72 -9.40 -1.33 -11.68
N ASP A 73 -8.66 -1.50 -10.58
CA ASP A 73 -7.20 -1.28 -10.55
C ASP A 73 -6.49 -2.63 -10.68
N PRO A 74 -5.91 -2.97 -11.85
CA PRO A 74 -5.21 -4.24 -12.06
C PRO A 74 -3.96 -4.39 -11.20
N TYR A 75 -3.43 -3.29 -10.65
CA TYR A 75 -2.16 -3.27 -9.96
C TYR A 75 -2.27 -2.86 -8.50
N SER A 76 -3.46 -2.88 -7.88
CA SER A 76 -3.60 -2.45 -6.48
C SER A 76 -2.75 -3.30 -5.52
N LEU A 77 -2.77 -4.63 -5.67
CA LEU A 77 -1.98 -5.56 -4.88
C LEU A 77 -0.49 -5.50 -5.22
N PRO A 78 -0.06 -5.57 -6.51
CA PRO A 78 1.32 -5.32 -6.90
C PRO A 78 1.90 -4.02 -6.32
N ARG A 79 1.11 -2.93 -6.33
CA ARG A 79 1.53 -1.63 -5.84
C ARG A 79 1.69 -1.63 -4.32
N ALA A 80 0.81 -2.32 -3.59
CA ALA A 80 0.95 -2.49 -2.15
C ALA A 80 2.25 -3.23 -1.79
N ILE A 81 2.60 -4.28 -2.55
CA ILE A 81 3.86 -5.02 -2.40
C ILE A 81 5.04 -4.11 -2.72
N ALA A 82 5.05 -3.45 -3.88
CA ALA A 82 6.14 -2.55 -4.31
C ALA A 82 6.36 -1.37 -3.34
N THR A 83 5.31 -0.93 -2.64
CA THR A 83 5.40 0.17 -1.68
C THR A 83 6.13 -0.24 -0.39
N ARG A 84 6.03 -1.51 0.03
CA ARG A 84 6.49 -1.95 1.35
C ARG A 84 7.62 -2.97 1.33
N LEU A 85 7.73 -3.78 0.28
CA LEU A 85 8.77 -4.80 0.16
C LEU A 85 10.12 -4.15 -0.16
N CYS A 86 11.10 -4.37 0.72
CA CYS A 86 12.37 -3.67 0.73
C CYS A 86 13.54 -4.59 1.13
N ASP A 87 14.75 -4.08 0.93
CA ASP A 87 15.99 -4.64 1.44
C ASP A 87 16.21 -4.34 2.94
N GLU A 88 17.34 -4.79 3.48
CA GLU A 88 17.72 -4.58 4.89
C GLU A 88 17.97 -3.12 5.27
N ASP A 89 18.20 -2.25 4.29
CA ASP A 89 18.40 -0.81 4.47
C ASP A 89 17.09 -0.02 4.36
N GLY A 90 15.99 -0.69 3.99
CA GLY A 90 14.67 -0.10 3.80
C GLY A 90 14.45 0.51 2.42
N ASN A 91 15.28 0.22 1.43
CA ASN A 91 15.06 0.63 0.05
C ASN A 91 14.10 -0.35 -0.63
N ASN A 92 13.08 0.18 -1.31
CA ASN A 92 12.12 -0.67 -2.01
C ASN A 92 12.80 -1.45 -3.13
N LEU A 93 12.46 -2.74 -3.23
CA LEU A 93 12.96 -3.61 -4.30
C LEU A 93 12.32 -3.30 -5.66
N PHE A 94 11.15 -2.67 -5.64
CA PHE A 94 10.36 -2.32 -6.81
C PHE A 94 9.87 -0.88 -6.71
N ASN A 95 9.66 -0.23 -7.84
CA ASN A 95 9.06 1.08 -7.90
C ASN A 95 7.53 0.97 -7.99
N PRO A 96 6.75 1.46 -6.99
CA PRO A 96 5.29 1.37 -7.00
C PRO A 96 4.62 2.20 -8.11
N GLU A 97 5.36 3.08 -8.79
CA GLU A 97 4.85 3.87 -9.93
C GLU A 97 5.34 3.34 -11.29
N SER A 98 6.20 2.31 -11.30
CA SER A 98 6.70 1.69 -12.54
C SER A 98 5.75 0.60 -13.01
N GLU A 99 5.15 0.78 -14.19
CA GLU A 99 4.27 -0.25 -14.76
C GLU A 99 4.99 -1.58 -14.99
N ASP A 100 6.26 -1.54 -15.43
CA ASP A 100 7.06 -2.75 -15.65
C ASP A 100 7.24 -3.56 -14.36
N ASP A 101 7.48 -2.89 -13.23
CA ASP A 101 7.63 -3.55 -11.93
C ASP A 101 6.29 -4.12 -11.45
N LEU A 102 5.19 -3.40 -11.65
CA LEU A 102 3.85 -3.87 -11.28
C LEU A 102 3.45 -5.10 -12.11
N ILE A 103 3.81 -5.13 -13.40
CA ILE A 103 3.64 -6.29 -14.27
C ILE A 103 4.54 -7.45 -13.84
N ALA A 104 5.77 -7.19 -13.40
CA ALA A 104 6.66 -8.23 -12.89
C ALA A 104 6.09 -8.86 -11.61
N ILE A 105 5.61 -8.04 -10.66
CA ILE A 105 5.02 -8.50 -9.41
C ILE A 105 3.72 -9.27 -9.65
N SER A 106 2.87 -8.84 -10.59
CA SER A 106 1.59 -9.52 -10.87
C SER A 106 1.75 -10.94 -11.44
N LYS A 107 2.96 -11.29 -11.90
CA LYS A 107 3.32 -12.62 -12.41
C LYS A 107 3.99 -13.51 -11.37
N LEU A 108 4.23 -13.02 -10.16
CA LEU A 108 4.82 -13.80 -9.08
C LEU A 108 3.84 -14.87 -8.59
N ASP A 109 4.40 -15.89 -7.93
CA ASP A 109 3.61 -16.95 -7.31
C ASP A 109 2.70 -16.40 -6.19
N GLY A 110 1.53 -17.01 -6.03
CA GLY A 110 0.56 -16.61 -4.99
C GLY A 110 1.14 -16.66 -3.57
N SER A 111 2.14 -17.50 -3.31
CA SER A 111 2.82 -17.58 -2.02
C SER A 111 3.44 -16.24 -1.57
N VAL A 112 3.85 -15.40 -2.53
CA VAL A 112 4.39 -14.07 -2.24
C VAL A 112 3.31 -13.18 -1.63
N PHE A 113 2.10 -13.21 -2.17
CA PHE A 113 0.97 -12.46 -1.66
C PHE A 113 0.51 -12.97 -0.29
N GLU A 114 0.48 -14.29 -0.10
CA GLU A 114 0.10 -14.90 1.19
C GLU A 114 1.06 -14.50 2.31
N ALA A 115 2.37 -14.62 2.06
CA ALA A 115 3.40 -14.21 3.01
C ALA A 115 3.30 -12.71 3.31
N PHE A 116 3.18 -11.88 2.27
CA PHE A 116 3.02 -10.43 2.41
C PHE A 116 1.79 -10.07 3.27
N SER A 117 0.63 -10.65 2.95
CA SER A 117 -0.63 -10.34 3.63
C SER A 117 -0.59 -10.75 5.10
N ALA A 118 -0.05 -11.94 5.40
CA ALA A 118 0.13 -12.41 6.77
C ALA A 118 1.05 -11.48 7.57
N ALA A 119 2.16 -11.04 6.97
CA ALA A 119 3.10 -10.13 7.63
C ALA A 119 2.50 -8.73 7.84
N VAL A 120 1.72 -8.20 6.90
CA VAL A 120 1.00 -6.94 7.09
C VAL A 120 0.00 -7.05 8.24
N ALA A 121 -0.83 -8.08 8.25
CA ALA A 121 -1.84 -8.30 9.30
C ALA A 121 -1.22 -8.53 10.68
N ALA A 122 -0.05 -9.18 10.76
CA ALA A 122 0.66 -9.38 12.02
C ALA A 122 1.28 -8.09 12.61
N GLY A 123 1.50 -7.07 11.77
CA GLY A 123 2.06 -5.78 12.20
C GLY A 123 1.04 -4.70 12.51
N GLU A 124 -0.20 -4.88 12.08
CA GLU A 124 -1.28 -4.00 12.54
C GLU A 124 -1.53 -4.28 14.02
N PRO A 125 -1.61 -3.24 14.87
CA PRO A 125 -1.99 -3.45 16.25
C PRO A 125 -3.35 -4.14 16.25
N LYS A 126 -3.43 -5.35 16.83
CA LYS A 126 -4.71 -5.98 17.12
C LYS A 126 -5.51 -4.95 17.92
N ASN A 127 -6.57 -4.40 17.32
CA ASN A 127 -7.66 -3.84 18.11
C ASN A 127 -8.21 -5.00 18.92
N LEU A 128 -7.63 -5.24 20.10
CA LEU A 128 -8.25 -6.02 21.13
C LEU A 128 -9.56 -5.29 21.39
N ALA A 129 -10.66 -5.92 20.98
CA ALA A 129 -12.00 -5.48 21.35
C ALA A 129 -11.96 -5.13 22.84
N SER A 130 -12.34 -3.90 23.18
CA SER A 130 -12.56 -3.51 24.55
C SER A 130 -13.49 -4.56 25.16
N GLU A 131 -12.96 -5.42 26.02
CA GLU A 131 -13.78 -6.08 27.02
C GLU A 131 -14.29 -4.96 27.92
N GLU A 132 -15.49 -4.46 27.59
CA GLU A 132 -16.34 -3.77 28.54
C GLU A 132 -16.61 -4.74 29.68
N SER A 133 -15.71 -4.75 30.67
CA SER A 133 -16.00 -5.32 31.98
C SER A 133 -17.06 -4.42 32.60
N SER A 134 -18.32 -4.80 32.41
CA SER A 134 -19.46 -4.22 33.13
C SER A 134 -19.24 -4.41 34.63
N ASN A 135 -19.26 -3.30 35.37
CA ASN A 135 -19.44 -3.27 36.83
C ASN A 135 -20.93 -3.28 37.17
#